data_AF-A0A9N9J0D1-F1
#
_entry.id   AF-A0A9N9J0D1-F1
#
_cell.length_a   1.000
_cell.length_b   1.000
_cell.length_c   1.000
_cell.angle_alpha   90.00
_cell.angle_beta   90.00
_cell.angle_gamma   90.00
#
_symmetry.space_group_name_H-M   'P 1'
#
loop_
_entity.id
_entity.type
_entity.pdbx_description
1 polymer ?
#
loop_
_entity_poly.entity_id
_entity_poly.type
_entity_poly.pdbx_seq_one_letter_code
_entity_poly.pdbx_strand_id
1 'polypeptide(L)' 'ITPNQTLATKSVKGKKKDKNWITILLCTNTSDTDKLKLLVIGKLANSRCFKNIRKKNLDAKYEANKKAWMT' A
#
# COMPACT_ATOMS: atom_id res chain seq x y z
N ILE A 1 -19.32 0.95 13.24
CA ILE A 1 -17.98 0.31 13.23
C ILE A 1 -17.11 1.15 12.31
N THR A 2 -16.15 1.91 12.85
CA THR A 2 -15.23 2.68 12.01
C THR A 2 -14.26 1.71 11.32
N PRO A 3 -14.03 1.82 10.01
CA PRO A 3 -13.10 0.94 9.32
C PRO A 3 -11.71 1.19 9.89
N ASN A 4 -11.19 0.18 10.59
CA ASN A 4 -9.83 0.17 11.05
C ASN A 4 -8.95 -0.03 9.80
N GLN A 5 -8.34 1.05 9.30
CA GLN A 5 -7.53 1.08 8.07
C GLN A 5 -6.19 0.34 8.22
N THR A 6 -6.19 -0.87 8.78
CA THR A 6 -4.98 -1.63 9.04
C THR A 6 -5.03 -3.01 8.43
N LEU A 7 -3.88 -3.45 7.94
CA LEU A 7 -3.64 -4.77 7.37
C LEU A 7 -3.80 -5.92 8.39
N ALA A 8 -4.11 -5.62 9.66
CA ALA A 8 -4.30 -6.61 10.70
C ALA A 8 -5.72 -7.17 10.66
N THR A 9 -5.85 -8.46 10.34
CA THR A 9 -7.14 -9.17 10.24
C THR A 9 -7.80 -9.42 11.59
N LYS A 10 -7.02 -9.51 12.67
CA LYS A 10 -7.49 -9.70 14.04
C LYS A 10 -6.56 -9.08 15.07
N SER A 11 -7.10 -8.74 16.23
CA SER A 11 -6.31 -8.36 17.40
C SER A 11 -5.66 -9.61 18.03
N VAL A 12 -4.39 -9.52 18.40
CA VAL A 12 -3.63 -10.61 19.04
C VAL A 12 -3.12 -10.11 20.39
N LYS A 13 -3.43 -10.85 21.47
CA LYS A 13 -3.03 -10.48 22.84
C LYS A 13 -1.50 -10.41 22.93
N GLY A 14 -0.98 -9.34 23.54
CA GLY A 14 0.46 -9.12 23.71
C GLY A 14 1.20 -8.58 22.46
N LYS A 15 0.52 -8.37 21.33
CA LYS A 15 1.13 -7.81 20.11
C LYS A 15 0.75 -6.35 19.93
N LYS A 16 1.78 -5.49 19.83
CA LYS A 16 1.61 -4.10 19.40
C LYS A 16 1.18 -4.07 17.93
N LYS A 17 0.22 -3.20 17.62
CA LYS A 17 -0.26 -2.96 16.26
C LYS A 17 0.90 -2.49 15.37
N ASP A 18 1.06 -3.12 14.22
CA ASP A 18 2.02 -2.66 13.22
C ASP A 18 1.57 -1.30 12.68
N LYS A 19 2.46 -0.32 12.72
CA LYS A 19 2.24 1.07 12.27
C LYS A 19 2.94 1.34 10.94
N ASN A 20 3.18 0.31 10.15
CA ASN A 20 3.65 0.49 8.77
C ASN A 20 2.53 1.07 7.90
N TRP A 21 2.85 2.14 7.18
CA TRP A 21 1.92 2.83 6.30
C TRP A 21 2.20 2.44 4.85
N ILE A 22 1.13 2.15 4.12
CA ILE A 22 1.14 1.93 2.69
C ILE A 22 0.02 2.79 2.14
N THR A 23 0.35 3.70 1.22
CA THR A 23 -0.62 4.55 0.55
C THR A 23 -0.90 3.97 -0.83
N ILE A 24 -2.16 3.90 -1.21
CA ILE A 24 -2.59 3.47 -2.54
C ILE A 24 -3.34 4.65 -3.15
N LEU A 25 -2.84 5.15 -4.28
CA LEU A 25 -3.49 6.17 -5.06
C LEU A 25 -4.25 5.50 -6.20
N LEU A 26 -5.57 5.71 -6.20
CA LEU A 26 -6.48 5.31 -7.26
C LEU A 26 -6.94 6.59 -7.97
N CYS A 27 -6.89 6.58 -9.30
CA CYS A 27 -7.40 7.67 -10.12
C CYS A 27 -8.21 7.09 -11.28
N THR A 28 -9.47 7.48 -11.35
CA THR A 28 -10.42 7.06 -12.40
C THR A 28 -11.20 8.27 -12.88
N ASN A 29 -11.63 8.25 -14.14
CA ASN A 29 -12.61 9.23 -14.63
C ASN A 29 -14.00 8.92 -14.03
N THR A 30 -14.90 9.90 -14.03
CA THR A 30 -16.29 9.78 -13.56
C THR A 30 -17.05 8.65 -14.26
N SER A 31 -16.75 8.39 -15.53
CA SER A 31 -17.36 7.31 -16.32
C SER A 31 -16.74 5.93 -16.08
N ASP A 32 -15.73 5.82 -15.22
CA ASP A 32 -14.97 4.59 -14.89
C ASP A 32 -14.30 3.87 -16.09
N THR A 33 -14.38 4.46 -17.29
CA THR A 33 -13.80 3.91 -18.53
C THR A 33 -12.28 3.99 -18.53
N ASP A 34 -11.73 5.08 -18.03
CA ASP A 34 -10.29 5.33 -17.98
C ASP A 34 -9.78 5.23 -16.55
N LYS A 35 -8.99 4.20 -16.29
CA LYS A 35 -8.33 3.94 -15.00
C LYS A 35 -6.84 4.14 -15.15
N LEU A 36 -6.27 5.04 -14.35
CA LEU A 36 -4.83 5.14 -14.25
C LEU A 36 -4.26 3.95 -13.49
N LYS A 37 -3.03 3.59 -13.83
CA LYS A 37 -2.32 2.51 -13.12
C LYS A 37 -2.19 2.87 -11.64
N LEU A 38 -2.52 1.92 -10.79
CA LEU A 38 -2.40 2.04 -9.33
C LEU A 38 -1.00 2.49 -8.92
N LEU A 39 -0.89 3.48 -8.06
CA LEU A 39 0.37 3.88 -7.43
C LEU A 39 0.36 3.46 -5.96
N VAL A 40 1.28 2.58 -5.61
CA VAL A 40 1.51 2.10 -4.24
C VAL A 40 2.76 2.77 -3.70
N ILE A 41 2.63 3.52 -2.61
CA ILE A 41 3.73 4.18 -1.92
C ILE A 41 3.97 3.45 -0.59
N GLY A 42 5.21 3.00 -0.38
CA GLY A 42 5.62 2.39 0.88
C GLY A 42 6.90 3.02 1.44
N LYS A 43 7.31 2.57 2.62
CA LYS A 43 8.48 3.12 3.32
C LYS A 43 9.82 2.71 2.71
N LEU A 44 9.93 1.45 2.29
CA LEU A 44 11.17 0.81 1.89
C LEU A 44 11.13 0.46 0.41
N ALA A 45 12.16 0.83 -0.34
CA ALA A 45 12.28 0.45 -1.75
C ALA A 45 12.11 -1.06 -1.93
N ASN A 46 12.75 -1.88 -1.10
CA ASN A 46 12.65 -3.33 -1.17
C ASN A 46 12.05 -3.87 0.14
N SER A 47 10.72 -3.74 0.25
CA SER A 47 9.99 -4.35 1.37
C SER A 47 10.14 -5.88 1.37
N ARG A 48 10.20 -6.48 2.56
CA ARG A 48 10.25 -7.94 2.74
C ARG A 48 9.03 -8.64 2.15
N CYS A 49 7.89 -7.96 2.03
CA CYS A 49 6.70 -8.53 1.39
C CYS A 49 6.88 -8.79 -0.11
N PHE A 50 7.82 -8.09 -0.77
CA PHE A 50 8.15 -8.33 -2.18
C PHE A 50 9.36 -9.25 -2.36
N LYS A 51 9.77 -9.99 -1.31
CA LYS A 51 10.82 -10.98 -1.46
C LYS A 51 10.40 -12.00 -2.52
N ASN A 52 11.24 -12.19 -3.54
CA ASN A 52 11.00 -13.03 -4.72
C ASN A 52 9.91 -12.52 -5.69
N ILE A 53 9.33 -11.33 -5.46
CA ILE A 53 8.38 -10.71 -6.38
C ILE A 53 9.11 -9.63 -7.17
N ARG A 54 9.13 -9.76 -8.49
CA ARG A 54 9.66 -8.73 -9.38
C ARG A 54 8.65 -7.58 -9.46
N LYS A 55 9.05 -6.36 -9.08
CA LYS A 55 8.15 -5.19 -9.09
C LYS A 55 7.49 -4.91 -10.45
N LYS A 56 8.20 -5.20 -11.54
CA LYS A 56 7.68 -5.11 -12.91
C LYS A 56 6.49 -6.04 -13.19
N ASN A 57 6.33 -7.10 -12.41
CA ASN A 57 5.21 -8.02 -12.51
C ASN A 57 3.99 -7.55 -11.71
N LEU A 58 4.07 -6.43 -10.98
CA LEU A 58 2.89 -5.84 -10.35
C LEU A 58 2.10 -5.03 -11.38
N ASP A 59 0.78 -5.18 -11.31
CA ASP A 59 -0.18 -4.31 -12.00
C ASP A 59 -0.27 -2.90 -11.39
N ALA A 60 0.59 -2.61 -10.41
CA ALA A 60 0.74 -1.32 -9.77
C ALA A 60 2.18 -0.81 -9.88
N LYS A 61 2.33 0.51 -9.98
CA LYS A 61 3.61 1.19 -9.82
C LYS A 61 3.92 1.27 -8.33
N TYR A 62 5.09 0.77 -7.91
CA TYR A 62 5.53 0.86 -6.53
C TYR A 62 6.62 1.91 -6.37
N GLU A 63 6.39 2.88 -5.49
CA GLU A 63 7.36 3.91 -5.13
C GLU A 63 7.69 3.86 -3.65
N ALA A 64 8.94 4.18 -3.30
CA ALA A 64 9.36 4.22 -1.91
C ALA A 64 9.65 5.63 -1.45
N ASN A 65 8.99 6.03 -0.37
CA ASN A 65 9.23 7.27 0.35
C ASN A 65 9.54 6.92 1.80
N LYS A 66 10.68 7.38 2.34
CA LYS A 66 11.07 7.13 3.74
C LYS A 66 9.99 7.53 4.74
N LYS A 67 9.18 8.53 4.40
CA LYS A 67 8.07 8.96 5.25
C LYS A 67 6.76 8.19 4.98
N ALA A 68 6.61 7.58 3.80
CA ALA A 68 5.43 6.81 3.38
C ALA A 68 4.09 7.59 3.47
N TRP A 69 4.12 8.91 3.22
CA TRP A 69 2.93 9.76 3.06
C TRP A 69 3.08 10.67 1.83
N MET A 70 1.96 11.26 1.40
CA MET A 70 1.90 12.28 0.34
C MET A 70 2.81 13.44 0.73
N THR A 71 3.92 13.67 0.02
CA THR A 71 4.75 14.85 0.30
C THR A 71 4.11 16.07 -0.32
#